data_AF-A0A1Q3ELU1-F1
#
_entry.id   AF-A0A1Q3ELU1-F1
#
_cell.length_a   1.000
_cell.length_b   1.000
_cell.length_c   1.000
_cell.angle_alpha   90.00
_cell.angle_beta   90.00
_cell.angle_gamma   90.00
#
_symmetry.space_group_name_H-M   'P 1'
#
loop_
_entity.id
_entity.type
_entity.pdbx_description
1 polymer ?
#
loop_
_entity_poly.entity_id
_entity_poly.type
_entity_poly.pdbx_seq_one_letter_code
_entity_poly.pdbx_strand_id
1 'polypeptide(L)'
;MALETGLYTIKNGEKLVGRALAEDLSLLPKRIILTESERTSIWAIQKSDKENEYLLISFGSPTTHIENHVFALLINQEQATKWTIKAVPQHGENAYVISASEGKGWVAPKELNEQIEYRVLIVGPSLPPRYPPNEVFQITKLEAE
;
A
#
# COMPACT_ATOMS: atom_id res chain seq x y z
N MET A 1 -0.99 -3.02 16.08
CA MET A 1 -1.20 -1.61 16.46
C MET A 1 -1.83 -0.90 15.28
N ALA A 2 -2.72 0.05 15.54
CA ALA A 2 -3.29 0.91 14.51
C ALA A 2 -2.29 2.02 14.14
N LEU A 3 -2.16 2.33 12.86
CA LEU A 3 -1.35 3.47 12.39
C LEU A 3 -2.08 4.78 12.64
N GLU A 4 -1.36 5.84 13.01
CA GLU A 4 -1.87 7.21 13.08
C GLU A 4 -1.99 7.87 11.69
N THR A 5 -2.76 8.94 11.59
CA THR A 5 -2.72 9.79 10.38
C THR A 5 -1.37 10.48 10.29
N GLY A 6 -0.75 10.49 9.11
CA GLY A 6 0.56 11.13 8.92
C GLY A 6 1.23 10.77 7.60
N LEU A 7 2.50 11.14 7.49
CA LEU A 7 3.37 10.79 6.37
C LEU A 7 4.18 9.53 6.69
N TYR A 8 4.30 8.65 5.70
CA TYR A 8 4.89 7.32 5.85
C TYR A 8 5.73 6.97 4.61
N THR A 9 6.63 6.00 4.80
CA THR A 9 7.20 5.20 3.72
C THR A 9 6.60 3.80 3.77
N ILE A 10 6.38 3.22 2.59
CA ILE A 10 5.91 1.84 2.44
C ILE A 10 6.98 1.06 1.68
N LYS A 11 7.43 -0.06 2.22
CA LYS A 11 8.39 -0.96 1.60
C LYS A 11 7.86 -2.38 1.48
N ASN A 12 8.38 -3.13 0.52
CA ASN A 12 8.33 -4.58 0.50
C ASN A 12 9.77 -5.10 0.45
N GLY A 13 10.29 -5.59 1.58
CA GLY A 13 11.71 -5.86 1.74
C GLY A 13 12.52 -4.57 1.60
N GLU A 14 13.53 -4.58 0.72
CA GLU A 14 14.38 -3.40 0.47
C GLU A 14 13.77 -2.42 -0.55
N LYS A 15 12.69 -2.81 -1.25
CA LYS A 15 12.10 -2.02 -2.34
C LYS A 15 11.03 -1.09 -1.78
N LEU A 16 11.01 0.15 -2.26
CA LEU A 16 9.95 1.10 -1.93
C LEU A 16 8.70 0.81 -2.76
N VAL A 17 7.55 1.20 -2.24
CA VAL A 17 6.28 1.21 -2.96
C VAL A 17 5.90 2.65 -3.23
N GLY A 18 5.55 2.98 -4.47
CA GLY A 18 5.28 4.36 -4.86
C GLY A 18 4.77 4.50 -6.28
N ARG A 19 4.99 5.67 -6.87
CA ARG A 19 4.70 5.96 -8.28
C ARG A 19 5.98 5.99 -9.10
N ALA A 20 5.85 6.00 -10.43
CA ALA A 20 7.00 6.20 -11.30
C ALA A 20 7.48 7.66 -11.19
N LEU A 21 8.81 7.88 -11.30
CA LEU A 21 9.38 9.23 -11.33
C LEU A 21 8.91 10.03 -12.55
N ALA A 22 8.71 9.35 -13.67
CA ALA A 22 8.17 9.91 -14.91
C ALA A 22 6.90 9.15 -15.29
N GLU A 23 5.82 9.89 -15.48
CA GLU A 23 4.52 9.38 -15.92
C GLU A 23 4.05 10.19 -17.12
N ASP A 24 3.14 9.63 -17.92
CA ASP A 24 2.47 10.42 -18.95
C ASP A 24 1.61 11.53 -18.32
N LEU A 25 1.28 12.55 -19.12
CA LEU A 25 0.49 13.71 -18.67
C LEU A 25 -1.02 13.47 -18.72
N SER A 26 -1.47 12.24 -18.96
CA SER A 26 -2.90 11.94 -18.93
C SER A 26 -3.44 11.96 -17.51
N LEU A 27 -4.75 12.16 -17.37
CA LEU A 27 -5.46 12.02 -16.09
C LEU A 27 -5.89 10.57 -15.79
N LEU A 28 -5.36 9.60 -16.55
CA LEU A 28 -5.62 8.19 -16.28
C LEU A 28 -5.06 7.80 -14.90
N PRO A 29 -5.68 6.80 -14.23
CA PRO A 29 -5.15 6.25 -13.00
C PRO A 29 -3.68 5.86 -13.14
N LYS A 30 -2.86 6.27 -12.17
CA LYS A 30 -1.41 6.05 -12.18
C LYS A 30 -1.05 4.78 -11.44
N ARG A 31 -0.09 4.03 -11.97
CA ARG A 31 0.29 2.73 -11.40
C ARG A 31 1.00 2.93 -10.07
N ILE A 32 0.66 2.11 -9.08
CA ILE A 32 1.47 1.94 -7.87
C ILE A 32 2.45 0.81 -8.14
N ILE A 33 3.74 1.07 -8.05
CA ILE A 33 4.81 0.16 -8.45
C ILE A 33 5.81 -0.08 -7.33
N LEU A 34 6.62 -1.15 -7.47
CA LEU A 34 7.89 -1.22 -6.75
C LEU A 34 8.90 -0.26 -7.38
N THR A 35 9.59 0.51 -6.56
CA THR A 35 10.53 1.55 -6.99
C THR A 35 11.69 1.67 -6.00
N GLU A 36 12.74 2.37 -6.41
CA GLU A 36 13.85 2.79 -5.54
C GLU A 36 13.83 4.30 -5.29
N SER A 37 12.85 5.02 -5.86
CA SER A 37 12.74 6.47 -5.74
C SER A 37 12.07 6.87 -4.43
N GLU A 38 12.85 7.39 -3.48
CA GLU A 38 12.33 7.95 -2.23
C GLU A 38 11.36 9.11 -2.46
N ARG A 39 11.61 9.94 -3.48
CA ARG A 39 10.78 11.12 -3.81
C ARG A 39 9.34 10.76 -4.16
N THR A 40 9.10 9.57 -4.71
CA THR A 40 7.78 9.10 -5.16
C THR A 40 7.18 8.04 -4.24
N SER A 41 7.82 7.80 -3.10
CA SER A 41 7.46 6.74 -2.14
C SER A 41 7.06 7.28 -0.77
N ILE A 42 6.73 8.58 -0.71
CA ILE A 42 6.11 9.21 0.45
C ILE A 42 4.60 9.05 0.32
N TRP A 43 3.99 8.51 1.37
CA TRP A 43 2.56 8.23 1.47
C TRP A 43 1.93 9.07 2.57
N ALA A 44 0.81 9.72 2.26
CA ALA A 44 -0.08 10.19 3.31
C ALA A 44 -1.08 9.07 3.63
N ILE A 45 -1.03 8.57 4.86
CA ILE A 45 -1.99 7.60 5.38
C ILE A 45 -2.97 8.37 6.26
N GLN A 46 -4.26 8.31 5.92
CA GLN A 46 -5.32 9.00 6.66
C GLN A 46 -6.29 7.98 7.24
N LYS A 47 -6.51 8.01 8.56
CA LYS A 47 -7.58 7.23 9.22
C LYS A 47 -8.94 7.67 8.68
N SER A 48 -9.80 6.69 8.40
CA SER A 48 -11.23 6.90 8.17
C SER A 48 -12.02 6.87 9.49
N ASP A 49 -13.31 7.14 9.43
CA ASP A 49 -14.20 7.11 10.60
C ASP A 49 -14.41 5.70 11.19
N LYS A 50 -14.13 4.65 10.39
CA LYS A 50 -14.21 3.25 10.80
C LYS A 50 -12.86 2.76 11.30
N GLU A 51 -12.90 1.91 12.31
CA GLU A 51 -11.70 1.34 12.93
C GLU A 51 -10.86 0.55 11.90
N ASN A 52 -9.55 0.82 11.87
CA ASN A 52 -8.58 0.22 10.96
C ASN A 52 -8.81 0.44 9.45
N GLU A 53 -9.74 1.32 9.05
CA GLU A 53 -9.88 1.74 7.65
C GLU A 53 -9.06 3.00 7.36
N TYR A 54 -8.37 3.01 6.23
CA TYR A 54 -7.43 4.05 5.84
C TYR A 54 -7.56 4.42 4.37
N LEU A 55 -7.31 5.69 4.07
CA LEU A 55 -6.97 6.14 2.72
C LEU A 55 -5.44 6.18 2.60
N LEU A 56 -4.92 5.48 1.59
CA LEU A 56 -3.50 5.50 1.24
C LEU A 56 -3.33 6.41 0.02
N ILE A 57 -2.66 7.54 0.24
CA ILE A 57 -2.52 8.62 -0.75
C ILE A 57 -1.07 8.70 -1.18
N SER A 58 -0.84 8.47 -2.48
CA SER A 58 0.49 8.60 -3.10
C SER A 58 0.54 9.89 -3.93
N PHE A 59 1.46 10.77 -3.57
CA PHE A 59 1.69 12.03 -4.30
C PHE A 59 0.40 12.84 -4.53
N GLY A 60 -0.40 12.98 -3.47
CA GLY A 60 -1.67 13.72 -3.46
C GLY A 60 -2.87 12.98 -4.08
N SER A 61 -2.72 11.73 -4.51
CA SER A 61 -3.79 10.96 -5.15
C SER A 61 -4.11 9.69 -4.35
N PRO A 62 -5.36 9.48 -3.90
CA PRO A 62 -5.74 8.29 -3.15
C PRO A 62 -5.73 7.05 -4.05
N THR A 63 -5.50 5.90 -3.44
CA THR A 63 -5.40 4.63 -4.16
C THR A 63 -6.73 3.90 -4.25
N THR A 64 -6.88 3.12 -5.32
CA THR A 64 -7.96 2.18 -5.52
C THR A 64 -7.43 0.90 -6.17
N HIS A 65 -8.26 -0.13 -6.24
CA HIS A 65 -8.01 -1.29 -7.08
C HIS A 65 -8.80 -1.16 -8.39
N ILE A 66 -8.16 -1.48 -9.51
CA ILE A 66 -8.81 -1.62 -10.81
C ILE A 66 -8.40 -2.99 -11.34
N GLU A 67 -9.39 -3.86 -11.52
CA GLU A 67 -9.17 -5.28 -11.83
C GLU A 67 -8.24 -5.95 -10.80
N ASN A 68 -7.07 -6.39 -11.25
CA ASN A 68 -6.08 -7.11 -10.43
C ASN A 68 -4.88 -6.26 -10.02
N HIS A 69 -4.98 -4.92 -10.09
CA HIS A 69 -3.86 -4.03 -9.77
C HIS A 69 -4.28 -2.80 -8.97
N VAL A 70 -3.31 -2.21 -8.29
CA VAL A 70 -3.48 -1.01 -7.47
C VAL A 70 -3.06 0.23 -8.25
N PHE A 71 -3.92 1.25 -8.23
CA PHE A 71 -3.71 2.52 -8.92
C PHE A 71 -3.95 3.71 -7.99
N ALA A 72 -3.27 4.83 -8.24
CA ALA A 72 -3.62 6.14 -7.72
C ALA A 72 -4.63 6.82 -8.66
N LEU A 73 -5.74 7.30 -8.10
CA LEU A 73 -6.78 8.02 -8.83
C LEU A 73 -6.45 9.52 -8.89
N LEU A 74 -6.19 10.03 -10.10
CA LEU A 74 -6.00 11.47 -10.30
C LEU A 74 -7.34 12.23 -10.33
N ILE A 75 -8.36 11.58 -10.88
CA ILE A 75 -9.75 12.05 -10.98
C ILE A 75 -10.69 11.09 -10.25
N ASN A 76 -11.91 11.54 -9.95
CA ASN A 76 -12.94 10.76 -9.26
C ASN A 76 -12.44 10.13 -7.94
N GLN A 77 -11.72 10.92 -7.15
CA GLN A 77 -11.04 10.48 -5.93
C GLN A 77 -12.01 9.97 -4.85
N GLU A 78 -13.29 10.33 -4.94
CA GLU A 78 -14.37 9.79 -4.12
C GLU A 78 -14.57 8.27 -4.29
N GLN A 79 -14.05 7.67 -5.38
CA GLN A 79 -14.08 6.24 -5.65
C GLN A 79 -12.87 5.49 -5.09
N ALA A 80 -12.05 6.16 -4.27
CA ALA A 80 -10.91 5.54 -3.62
C ALA A 80 -11.31 4.34 -2.75
N THR A 81 -10.47 3.30 -2.76
CA THR A 81 -10.68 2.14 -1.90
C THR A 81 -10.28 2.52 -0.48
N LYS A 82 -11.14 2.19 0.50
CA LYS A 82 -10.77 2.21 1.91
C LYS A 82 -10.05 0.93 2.24
N TRP A 83 -8.78 1.04 2.62
CA TRP A 83 -7.92 -0.09 2.91
C TRP A 83 -7.89 -0.41 4.40
N THR A 84 -7.90 -1.69 4.74
CA THR A 84 -7.61 -2.18 6.07
C THR A 84 -6.13 -2.48 6.21
N ILE A 85 -5.46 -1.83 7.17
CA ILE A 85 -4.05 -2.08 7.49
C ILE A 85 -3.99 -2.92 8.78
N LYS A 86 -3.50 -4.15 8.67
CA LYS A 86 -3.41 -5.09 9.79
C LYS A 86 -1.95 -5.34 10.16
N ALA A 87 -1.60 -5.09 11.42
CA ALA A 87 -0.25 -5.39 11.93
C ALA A 87 -0.01 -6.91 12.00
N VAL A 88 1.19 -7.33 11.57
CA VAL A 88 1.65 -8.72 11.58
C VAL A 88 3.03 -8.83 12.26
N PRO A 89 3.13 -8.59 13.58
CA PRO A 89 4.40 -8.45 14.30
C PRO A 89 5.31 -9.69 14.22
N GLN A 90 4.74 -10.87 13.94
CA GLN A 90 5.50 -12.10 13.68
C GLN A 90 6.39 -12.02 12.42
N HIS A 91 6.19 -11.01 11.56
CA HIS A 91 7.02 -10.74 10.38
C HIS A 91 8.06 -9.63 10.58
N GLY A 92 8.19 -9.10 11.81
CA GLY A 92 9.14 -8.05 12.15
C GLY A 92 8.47 -6.75 12.60
N GLU A 93 9.30 -5.77 12.96
CA GLU A 93 8.84 -4.45 13.35
C GLU A 93 8.22 -3.72 12.15
N ASN A 94 7.17 -2.93 12.41
CA ASN A 94 6.46 -2.17 11.38
C ASN A 94 5.94 -3.01 10.21
N ALA A 95 5.71 -4.32 10.42
CA ALA A 95 5.19 -5.21 9.40
C ALA A 95 3.66 -5.20 9.38
N TYR A 96 3.08 -4.97 8.19
CA TYR A 96 1.65 -4.86 7.98
C TYR A 96 1.20 -5.59 6.71
N VAL A 97 -0.06 -5.98 6.70
CA VAL A 97 -0.78 -6.45 5.51
C VAL A 97 -1.82 -5.39 5.15
N ILE A 98 -1.85 -5.00 3.87
CA ILE A 98 -2.80 -4.02 3.33
C ILE A 98 -3.87 -4.80 2.55
N SER A 99 -5.11 -4.71 3.00
CA SER A 99 -6.24 -5.45 2.44
C SER A 99 -7.44 -4.55 2.20
N ALA A 100 -8.39 -5.00 1.39
CA ALA A 100 -9.70 -4.40 1.26
C ALA A 100 -10.77 -5.43 1.68
N SER A 101 -12.03 -5.23 1.29
CA SER A 101 -13.08 -6.23 1.48
C SER A 101 -12.74 -7.55 0.78
N GLU A 102 -13.24 -8.68 1.33
CA GLU A 102 -13.15 -10.03 0.74
C GLU A 102 -11.78 -10.73 0.81
N GLY A 103 -10.89 -10.32 1.72
CA GLY A 103 -9.60 -11.00 1.93
C GLY A 103 -8.61 -10.82 0.77
N LYS A 104 -8.90 -9.92 -0.16
CA LYS A 104 -7.98 -9.45 -1.19
C LYS A 104 -7.19 -8.25 -0.67
N GLY A 105 -5.96 -8.12 -1.14
CA GLY A 105 -5.07 -7.06 -0.71
C GLY A 105 -3.92 -6.85 -1.66
N TRP A 106 -2.98 -6.04 -1.20
CA TRP A 106 -1.78 -5.70 -1.95
C TRP A 106 -0.84 -6.89 -1.98
N VAL A 107 -0.37 -7.23 -3.18
CA VAL A 107 0.67 -8.24 -3.39
C VAL A 107 1.78 -7.58 -4.20
N ALA A 108 2.96 -7.53 -3.61
CA ALA A 108 4.14 -7.00 -4.25
C ALA A 108 4.59 -7.94 -5.39
N PRO A 109 4.86 -7.40 -6.58
CA PRO A 109 5.46 -8.16 -7.67
C PRO A 109 6.95 -8.39 -7.37
N LYS A 110 7.68 -9.04 -8.29
CA LYS A 110 9.07 -9.40 -8.02
C LYS A 110 10.03 -8.30 -8.46
N GLU A 111 9.81 -7.70 -9.62
CA GLU A 111 10.78 -6.79 -10.24
C GLU A 111 10.45 -5.32 -9.99
N LEU A 112 11.46 -4.45 -10.10
CA LEU A 112 11.25 -3.00 -10.04
C LEU A 112 10.41 -2.54 -11.22
N ASN A 113 9.64 -1.48 -11.01
CA ASN A 113 8.67 -0.91 -11.95
C ASN A 113 7.48 -1.82 -12.29
N GLU A 114 7.40 -3.02 -11.73
CA GLU A 114 6.18 -3.82 -11.78
C GLU A 114 5.14 -3.25 -10.81
N GLN A 115 3.88 -3.40 -11.20
CA GLN A 115 2.75 -2.82 -10.48
C GLN A 115 2.33 -3.71 -9.30
N ILE A 116 1.97 -3.09 -8.18
CA ILE A 116 1.35 -3.77 -7.05
C ILE A 116 0.04 -4.40 -7.51
N GLU A 117 -0.07 -5.70 -7.26
CA GLU A 117 -1.24 -6.48 -7.62
C GLU A 117 -2.30 -6.39 -6.51
N TYR A 118 -3.57 -6.57 -6.89
CA TYR A 118 -4.69 -6.72 -5.99
C TYR A 118 -5.24 -8.14 -6.13
N ARG A 119 -4.90 -9.02 -5.17
CA ARG A 119 -5.22 -10.46 -5.21
C ARG A 119 -5.64 -10.98 -3.84
N VAL A 120 -6.22 -12.17 -3.82
CA VAL A 120 -6.54 -12.90 -2.58
C VAL A 120 -5.24 -13.15 -1.81
N LEU A 121 -5.22 -12.74 -0.55
CA LEU A 121 -4.06 -12.94 0.32
C LEU A 121 -3.98 -14.40 0.77
N ILE A 122 -2.81 -15.00 0.63
CA ILE A 122 -2.56 -16.39 1.00
C ILE A 122 -2.10 -16.44 2.45
N VAL A 123 -2.85 -17.16 3.28
CA VAL A 123 -2.58 -17.25 4.72
C VAL A 123 -2.19 -18.67 5.08
N GLY A 124 -0.98 -18.84 5.63
CA GLY A 124 -0.49 -20.14 6.09
C GLY A 124 -1.23 -20.63 7.34
N PRO A 125 -1.45 -21.95 7.50
CA PRO A 125 -2.20 -22.54 8.62
C PRO A 125 -1.35 -22.62 9.90
N SER A 126 -0.92 -21.49 10.43
CA SER A 126 -0.16 -21.37 11.69
C SER A 126 -0.83 -20.41 12.68
N LEU A 127 -0.44 -20.49 13.95
CA LEU A 127 -0.85 -19.52 14.98
C LEU A 127 0.41 -18.87 15.59
N PRO A 128 0.69 -17.57 15.34
CA PRO A 128 -0.08 -16.65 14.49
C PRO A 128 0.01 -17.02 12.99
N PRO A 129 -0.95 -16.56 12.15
CA PRO A 129 -0.93 -16.83 10.72
C PRO A 129 0.31 -16.26 10.06
N ARG A 130 0.89 -16.99 9.10
CA ARG A 130 2.05 -16.51 8.33
C ARG A 130 1.62 -16.10 6.93
N TYR A 131 2.12 -14.94 6.50
CA TYR A 131 1.92 -14.40 5.17
C TYR A 131 3.20 -14.58 4.32
N PRO A 132 3.08 -14.84 3.01
CA PRO A 132 4.19 -14.74 2.09
C PRO A 132 4.89 -13.36 2.16
N PRO A 133 6.22 -13.27 1.97
CA PRO A 133 6.94 -11.99 2.07
C PRO A 133 6.43 -10.90 1.11
N ASN A 134 5.90 -11.27 -0.05
CA ASN A 134 5.34 -10.34 -1.02
C ASN A 134 3.95 -9.77 -0.60
N GLU A 135 3.33 -10.29 0.45
CA GLU A 135 2.06 -9.77 1.00
C GLU A 135 2.28 -8.89 2.24
N VAL A 136 3.53 -8.80 2.73
CA VAL A 136 3.90 -8.06 3.94
C VAL A 136 4.66 -6.80 3.56
N PHE A 137 4.19 -5.66 4.07
CA PHE A 137 4.78 -4.35 3.81
C PHE A 137 5.30 -3.74 5.11
N GLN A 138 6.48 -3.13 5.05
CA GLN A 138 7.02 -2.32 6.14
C GLN A 138 6.49 -0.90 6.00
N ILE A 139 5.76 -0.42 7.02
CA ILE A 139 5.17 0.92 7.02
C ILE A 139 5.78 1.74 8.16
N THR A 140 6.62 2.70 7.81
CA THR A 140 7.39 3.49 8.78
C THR A 140 6.97 4.95 8.71
N LYS A 141 6.61 5.54 9.87
CA LYS A 141 6.22 6.96 9.97
C LYS A 141 7.42 7.84 9.69
N LEU A 142 7.23 8.88 8.88
CA LEU A 142 8.20 9.95 8.71
C LEU A 142 7.98 10.95 9.85
N GLU A 143 9.04 11.25 10.58
CA GLU A 143 9.02 12.36 11.53
C GLU A 143 8.98 13.67 10.74
N ALA A 144 8.15 14.61 11.16
CA ALA A 144 8.21 15.97 10.63
C ALA A 144 9.46 16.63 11.20
N GLU A 145 10.32 17.17 10.33
CA GLU A 145 11.41 18.08 10.73
C GLU A 145 10.86 19.33 11.44
#